data_AF-A0A379TG46-F1
#
_entry.id   AF-A0A379TG46-F1
#
_cell.length_a   1.000
_cell.length_b   1.000
_cell.length_c   1.000
_cell.angle_alpha   90.00
_cell.angle_beta   90.00
_cell.angle_gamma   90.00
#
_symmetry.space_group_name_H-M   'P 1'
#
loop_
_entity.id
_entity.type
_entity.pdbx_description
1 polymer ?
#
loop_
_entity_poly.entity_id
_entity_poly.type
_entity_poly.pdbx_seq_one_letter_code
_entity_poly.pdbx_strand_id
1 'polypeptide(L)'
;MSGILCSAWLVKRFGTRKVIHTTMTYAVGGMVILSVALWCASPLIFALGLAVFGASFGAAEVAINVEGAAVERELNKTVLPMMHGFYSFGTLAGAGVGMALTALSVPANIHIILAAAVAIAPIFIAIRAIPDGTGKNASESPHLQEKGLPFYRDIQLLLIGVVVLAMAFAEGSANDWLPLLMVDGHGFSPTSGSLIYAGFTFGMTVGRFTGGWFIDRYSRVTVVRASALMGGAGHWPDYFCR
;
A
#
# COMPACT_ATOMS: atom_id res chain seq x y z
N MET A 1 5.87 7.79 -8.97
CA MET A 1 5.47 9.06 -8.29
C MET A 1 4.49 9.91 -9.11
N SER A 2 4.57 9.93 -10.44
CA SER A 2 3.60 10.66 -11.30
C SER A 2 2.13 10.33 -11.01
N GLY A 3 1.80 9.05 -10.78
CA GLY A 3 0.46 8.60 -10.44
C GLY A 3 -0.14 9.24 -9.19
N ILE A 4 0.65 9.31 -8.10
CA ILE A 4 0.24 9.94 -6.84
C ILE A 4 -0.02 11.43 -7.07
N LEU A 5 0.89 12.12 -7.77
CA LEU A 5 0.83 13.56 -8.00
C LEU A 5 -0.38 13.98 -8.83
N CYS A 6 -0.79 13.17 -9.82
CA CYS A 6 -1.95 13.48 -10.66
C CYS A 6 -3.28 12.98 -10.09
N SER A 7 -3.27 12.07 -9.09
CA SER A 7 -4.49 11.44 -8.60
C SER A 7 -5.48 12.41 -7.98
N ALA A 8 -5.03 13.38 -7.18
CA ALA A 8 -5.91 14.37 -6.57
C ALA A 8 -6.70 15.17 -7.63
N TRP A 9 -6.04 15.54 -8.73
CA TRP A 9 -6.70 16.20 -9.86
C TRP A 9 -7.66 15.27 -10.59
N LEU A 10 -7.26 14.01 -10.83
CA LEU A 10 -8.09 13.00 -11.48
C LEU A 10 -9.36 12.71 -10.68
N VAL A 11 -9.24 12.52 -9.37
CA VAL A 11 -10.36 12.27 -8.46
C VAL A 11 -11.31 13.46 -8.44
N LYS A 12 -10.79 14.70 -8.38
CA LYS A 12 -11.62 15.90 -8.44
C LYS A 12 -12.42 15.98 -9.75
N ARG A 13 -11.80 15.63 -10.88
CA ARG A 13 -12.44 15.74 -12.21
C ARG A 13 -13.40 14.58 -12.52
N PHE A 14 -13.03 13.36 -12.17
CA PHE A 14 -13.71 12.14 -12.63
C PHE A 14 -14.42 11.36 -11.52
N GLY A 15 -14.13 11.66 -10.25
CA GLY A 15 -14.58 10.91 -9.08
C GLY A 15 -13.74 9.67 -8.82
N THR A 16 -13.74 9.19 -7.58
CA THR A 16 -12.97 8.01 -7.14
C THR A 16 -13.30 6.78 -7.98
N ARG A 17 -14.58 6.45 -8.19
CA ARG A 17 -15.02 5.27 -8.95
C ARG A 17 -14.35 5.14 -10.32
N LYS A 18 -14.47 6.18 -11.16
CA LYS A 18 -13.89 6.16 -12.52
C LYS A 18 -12.37 6.07 -12.47
N VAL A 19 -11.75 6.77 -11.53
CA VAL A 19 -10.29 6.74 -11.37
C VAL A 19 -9.84 5.34 -10.98
N ILE A 20 -10.39 4.75 -9.92
CA ILE A 20 -10.07 3.41 -9.43
C ILE A 20 -10.25 2.36 -10.54
N HIS A 21 -11.38 2.37 -11.25
CA HIS A 21 -11.62 1.42 -12.33
C HIS A 21 -10.54 1.50 -13.41
N THR A 22 -10.27 2.72 -13.89
CA THR A 22 -9.35 2.97 -14.99
C THR A 22 -7.92 2.62 -14.59
N THR A 23 -7.48 3.09 -13.43
CA THR A 23 -6.11 2.86 -12.95
C THR A 23 -5.88 1.40 -12.58
N MET A 24 -6.84 0.72 -11.95
CA MET A 24 -6.72 -0.72 -11.68
C MET A 24 -6.71 -1.55 -12.98
N THR A 25 -7.47 -1.15 -14.00
CA THR A 25 -7.41 -1.80 -15.33
C THR A 25 -6.02 -1.64 -15.97
N TYR A 26 -5.44 -0.44 -15.92
CA TYR A 26 -4.07 -0.22 -16.40
C TYR A 26 -3.02 -0.94 -15.55
N ALA A 27 -3.23 -1.11 -14.23
CA ALA A 27 -2.36 -1.92 -13.39
C ALA A 27 -2.37 -3.39 -13.85
N VAL A 28 -3.54 -3.96 -14.15
CA VAL A 28 -3.64 -5.32 -14.73
C VAL A 28 -2.92 -5.38 -16.08
N GLY A 29 -3.12 -4.39 -16.96
CA GLY A 29 -2.38 -4.30 -18.22
C GLY A 29 -0.85 -4.24 -18.02
N GLY A 30 -0.38 -3.48 -17.04
CA GLY A 30 1.04 -3.42 -16.65
C GLY A 30 1.59 -4.77 -16.21
N MET A 31 0.83 -5.54 -15.42
CA MET A 31 1.22 -6.91 -15.05
C MET A 31 1.30 -7.85 -16.27
N VAL A 32 0.37 -7.75 -17.21
CA VAL A 32 0.45 -8.53 -18.47
C VAL A 32 1.73 -8.16 -19.25
N ILE A 33 2.04 -6.87 -19.37
CA ILE A 33 3.27 -6.40 -20.03
C ILE A 33 4.52 -6.95 -19.31
N LEU A 34 4.55 -6.94 -17.97
CA LEU A 34 5.64 -7.52 -17.18
C LEU A 34 5.81 -9.03 -17.47
N SER A 35 4.71 -9.78 -17.50
CA SER A 35 4.75 -11.22 -17.85
C SER A 35 5.32 -11.45 -19.26
N VAL A 36 4.89 -10.67 -20.24
CA VAL A 36 5.41 -10.75 -21.62
C VAL A 36 6.88 -10.35 -21.67
N ALA A 37 7.29 -9.32 -20.91
CA ALA A 37 8.67 -8.87 -20.86
C ALA A 37 9.62 -9.97 -20.36
N LEU A 38 9.20 -10.74 -19.35
CA LEU A 38 9.94 -11.88 -18.84
C LEU A 38 10.05 -13.01 -19.87
N TRP A 39 8.98 -13.27 -20.63
CA TRP A 39 9.00 -14.26 -21.72
C TRP A 39 9.97 -13.87 -22.84
N CYS A 40 9.98 -12.59 -23.22
CA CYS A 40 10.85 -12.06 -24.27
C CYS A 40 12.26 -11.68 -23.78
N ALA A 41 12.54 -11.84 -22.48
CA ALA A 41 13.78 -11.40 -21.83
C ALA A 41 14.19 -9.95 -22.17
N SER A 42 13.20 -9.03 -22.25
CA SER A 42 13.43 -7.65 -22.71
C SER A 42 13.37 -6.65 -21.55
N PRO A 43 14.50 -5.99 -21.20
CA PRO A 43 14.53 -5.00 -20.13
C PRO A 43 13.67 -3.77 -20.41
N LEU A 44 13.54 -3.36 -21.68
CA LEU A 44 12.75 -2.20 -22.08
C LEU A 44 11.25 -2.43 -21.88
N ILE A 45 10.76 -3.60 -22.29
CA ILE A 45 9.35 -3.98 -22.08
C ILE A 45 9.08 -4.13 -20.58
N PHE A 46 10.06 -4.66 -19.83
CA PHE A 46 9.95 -4.78 -18.38
C PHE A 46 9.83 -3.41 -17.71
N ALA A 47 10.68 -2.46 -18.07
CA ALA A 47 10.63 -1.08 -17.59
C ALA A 47 9.31 -0.39 -17.94
N LEU A 48 8.78 -0.61 -19.15
CA LEU A 48 7.47 -0.10 -19.56
C LEU A 48 6.34 -0.70 -18.70
N GLY A 49 6.34 -2.02 -18.51
CA GLY A 49 5.34 -2.70 -17.68
C GLY A 49 5.36 -2.18 -16.24
N LEU A 50 6.55 -1.99 -15.67
CA LEU A 50 6.74 -1.44 -14.33
C LEU A 50 6.26 0.02 -14.23
N ALA A 51 6.55 0.84 -15.24
CA ALA A 51 6.11 2.23 -15.30
C ALA A 51 4.57 2.33 -15.35
N VAL A 52 3.92 1.52 -16.19
CA VAL A 52 2.46 1.47 -16.29
C VAL A 52 1.84 0.96 -14.99
N PHE A 53 2.35 -0.16 -14.44
CA PHE A 53 1.87 -0.72 -13.19
C PHE A 53 2.00 0.27 -12.04
N GLY A 54 3.20 0.82 -11.82
CA GLY A 54 3.47 1.73 -10.70
C GLY A 54 2.75 3.08 -10.80
N ALA A 55 2.65 3.67 -12.01
CA ALA A 55 1.91 4.92 -12.18
C ALA A 55 0.40 4.71 -11.94
N SER A 56 -0.15 3.60 -12.42
CA SER A 56 -1.57 3.31 -12.26
C SER A 56 -1.92 2.93 -10.83
N PHE A 57 -1.12 2.05 -10.22
CA PHE A 57 -1.32 1.64 -8.83
C PHE A 57 -1.24 2.83 -7.87
N GLY A 58 -0.21 3.67 -7.99
CA GLY A 58 -0.09 4.87 -7.13
C GLY A 58 -1.22 5.88 -7.32
N ALA A 59 -1.79 5.99 -8.53
CA ALA A 59 -2.97 6.83 -8.74
C ALA A 59 -4.23 6.23 -8.09
N ALA A 60 -4.39 4.91 -8.15
CA ALA A 60 -5.50 4.20 -7.55
C ALA A 60 -5.49 4.27 -6.03
N GLU A 61 -4.33 4.11 -5.39
CA GLU A 61 -4.21 4.13 -3.92
C GLU A 61 -4.78 5.42 -3.32
N VAL A 62 -4.45 6.58 -3.89
CA VAL A 62 -4.99 7.86 -3.45
C VAL A 62 -6.51 7.90 -3.61
N ALA A 63 -7.04 7.42 -4.74
CA ALA A 63 -8.48 7.39 -4.98
C ALA A 63 -9.22 6.42 -4.02
N ILE A 64 -8.63 5.26 -3.73
CA ILE A 64 -9.13 4.27 -2.76
C ILE A 64 -9.14 4.88 -1.36
N ASN A 65 -8.08 5.58 -0.96
CA ASN A 65 -8.00 6.23 0.35
C ASN A 65 -9.02 7.36 0.50
N VAL A 66 -9.29 8.13 -0.57
CA VAL A 66 -10.37 9.14 -0.58
C VAL A 66 -11.73 8.47 -0.37
N GLU A 67 -11.98 7.34 -1.02
CA GLU A 67 -13.22 6.57 -0.85
C GLU A 67 -13.33 5.99 0.58
N GLY A 68 -12.27 5.35 1.07
CA GLY A 68 -12.23 4.77 2.41
C GLY A 68 -12.46 5.82 3.50
N ALA A 69 -11.88 7.02 3.34
CA ALA A 69 -12.13 8.13 4.25
C ALA A 69 -13.58 8.64 4.20
N ALA A 70 -14.23 8.62 3.04
CA ALA A 70 -15.64 8.96 2.92
C ALA A 70 -16.53 7.92 3.64
N VAL A 71 -16.24 6.63 3.46
CA VAL A 71 -16.94 5.53 4.15
C VAL A 71 -16.75 5.60 5.66
N GLU A 72 -15.54 5.86 6.14
CA GLU A 72 -15.27 6.03 7.58
C GLU A 72 -16.07 7.18 8.20
N ARG A 73 -16.19 8.31 7.49
CA ARG A 73 -17.01 9.45 7.93
C ARG A 73 -18.49 9.10 8.01
N GLU A 74 -19.01 8.38 7.03
CA GLU A 74 -20.40 7.95 7.01
C GLU A 74 -20.72 6.96 8.14
N LEU A 75 -19.79 6.03 8.42
CA LEU A 75 -19.93 5.05 9.48
C LEU A 75 -19.68 5.62 10.89
N ASN A 76 -19.07 6.80 11.00
CA ASN A 76 -18.63 7.42 12.26
C ASN A 76 -17.79 6.46 13.14
N LYS A 77 -16.98 5.60 12.53
CA LYS A 77 -16.13 4.59 13.20
C LYS A 77 -14.79 4.47 12.51
N THR A 78 -13.72 4.25 13.28
CA THR A 78 -12.36 4.07 12.76
C THR A 78 -12.23 2.73 12.03
N VAL A 79 -12.45 2.71 10.71
CA VAL A 79 -12.45 1.50 9.85
C VAL A 79 -11.31 1.48 8.84
N LEU A 80 -10.69 2.62 8.55
CA LEU A 80 -9.59 2.73 7.59
C LEU A 80 -8.39 1.83 7.96
N PRO A 81 -7.96 1.69 9.24
CA PRO A 81 -6.91 0.73 9.61
C PRO A 81 -7.29 -0.72 9.29
N MET A 82 -8.56 -1.09 9.46
CA MET A 82 -9.05 -2.42 9.12
C MET A 82 -9.03 -2.67 7.60
N MET A 83 -9.37 -1.66 6.79
CA MET A 83 -9.23 -1.74 5.33
C MET A 83 -7.78 -1.97 4.91
N HIS A 84 -6.82 -1.24 5.52
CA HIS A 84 -5.39 -1.51 5.34
C HIS A 84 -4.96 -2.88 5.89
N GLY A 85 -5.67 -3.40 6.89
CA GLY A 85 -5.49 -4.77 7.39
C GLY A 85 -5.75 -5.82 6.32
N PHE A 86 -6.78 -5.64 5.49
CA PHE A 86 -7.03 -6.50 4.32
C PHE A 86 -5.94 -6.39 3.26
N TYR A 87 -5.35 -5.21 3.07
CA TYR A 87 -4.17 -5.06 2.21
C TYR A 87 -3.00 -5.90 2.72
N SER A 88 -2.65 -5.78 4.00
CA SER A 88 -1.59 -6.60 4.63
C SER A 88 -1.88 -8.09 4.59
N PHE A 89 -3.14 -8.49 4.84
CA PHE A 89 -3.55 -9.88 4.75
C PHE A 89 -3.41 -10.41 3.32
N GLY A 90 -3.77 -9.61 2.31
CA GLY A 90 -3.54 -9.91 0.91
C GLY A 90 -2.05 -10.09 0.59
N THR A 91 -1.18 -9.24 1.13
CA THR A 91 0.29 -9.38 1.00
C THR A 91 0.78 -10.69 1.62
N LEU A 92 0.33 -11.02 2.84
CA LEU A 92 0.70 -12.26 3.53
C LEU A 92 0.23 -13.50 2.75
N ALA A 93 -1.03 -13.51 2.30
CA ALA A 93 -1.58 -14.60 1.50
C ALA A 93 -0.84 -14.73 0.16
N GLY A 94 -0.56 -13.61 -0.50
CA GLY A 94 0.21 -13.54 -1.74
C GLY A 94 1.64 -14.05 -1.59
N ALA A 95 2.32 -13.69 -0.49
CA ALA A 95 3.64 -14.21 -0.16
C ALA A 95 3.62 -15.74 0.03
N GLY A 96 2.62 -16.26 0.76
CA GLY A 96 2.43 -17.71 0.94
C GLY A 96 2.19 -18.46 -0.37
N VAL A 97 1.30 -17.93 -1.23
CA VAL A 97 1.06 -18.50 -2.57
C VAL A 97 2.32 -18.42 -3.43
N GLY A 98 3.02 -17.29 -3.42
CA GLY A 98 4.28 -17.10 -4.16
C GLY A 98 5.38 -18.06 -3.72
N MET A 99 5.52 -18.30 -2.41
CA MET A 99 6.42 -19.32 -1.87
C MET A 99 6.05 -20.73 -2.34
N ALA A 100 4.77 -21.10 -2.30
CA ALA A 100 4.30 -22.40 -2.75
C ALA A 100 4.57 -22.62 -4.25
N LEU A 101 4.27 -21.63 -5.09
CA LEU A 101 4.54 -21.71 -6.53
C LEU A 101 6.04 -21.76 -6.84
N THR A 102 6.87 -21.03 -6.08
CA THR A 102 8.34 -21.11 -6.18
C THR A 102 8.85 -22.51 -5.80
N ALA A 103 8.31 -23.13 -4.76
CA ALA A 103 8.66 -24.49 -4.38
C ALA A 103 8.27 -25.52 -5.47
N LEU A 104 7.19 -25.24 -6.21
CA LEU A 104 6.76 -26.03 -7.37
C LEU A 104 7.55 -25.69 -8.65
N SER A 105 8.57 -24.82 -8.57
CA SER A 105 9.38 -24.37 -9.71
C SER A 105 8.56 -23.75 -10.85
N VAL A 106 7.44 -23.12 -10.51
CA VAL A 106 6.64 -22.38 -11.50
C VAL A 106 7.39 -21.09 -11.86
N PRO A 107 7.52 -20.74 -13.15
CA PRO A 107 8.30 -19.58 -13.55
C PRO A 107 7.55 -18.27 -13.33
N ALA A 108 8.30 -17.18 -13.07
CA ALA A 108 7.75 -15.90 -12.61
C ALA A 108 6.78 -15.24 -13.61
N ASN A 109 6.96 -15.43 -14.92
CA ASN A 109 6.01 -14.97 -15.93
C ASN A 109 4.62 -15.58 -15.72
N ILE A 110 4.55 -16.87 -15.38
CA ILE A 110 3.28 -17.55 -15.09
C ILE A 110 2.69 -17.04 -13.77
N HIS A 111 3.51 -16.72 -12.77
CA HIS A 111 3.01 -16.12 -11.52
C HIS A 111 2.32 -14.79 -11.79
N ILE A 112 2.97 -13.90 -12.55
CA ILE A 112 2.48 -12.55 -12.81
C ILE A 112 1.18 -12.59 -13.63
N ILE A 113 1.08 -13.46 -14.65
CA ILE A 113 -0.15 -13.54 -15.44
C ILE A 113 -1.32 -14.15 -14.65
N LEU A 114 -1.06 -15.13 -13.79
CA LEU A 114 -2.08 -15.69 -12.89
C LEU A 114 -2.54 -14.65 -11.86
N ALA A 115 -1.62 -13.89 -11.27
CA ALA A 115 -1.94 -12.80 -10.36
C ALA A 115 -2.77 -11.72 -11.07
N ALA A 116 -2.43 -11.38 -12.32
CA ALA A 116 -3.21 -10.45 -13.14
C ALA A 116 -4.63 -10.95 -13.38
N ALA A 117 -4.79 -12.23 -13.70
CA ALA A 117 -6.11 -12.84 -13.90
C ALA A 117 -6.95 -12.83 -12.61
N VAL A 118 -6.35 -13.19 -11.47
CA VAL A 118 -7.02 -13.22 -10.16
C VAL A 118 -7.44 -11.81 -9.73
N ALA A 119 -6.64 -10.77 -10.03
CA ALA A 119 -6.94 -9.38 -9.69
C ALA A 119 -8.21 -8.83 -10.37
N ILE A 120 -8.61 -9.39 -11.52
CA ILE A 120 -9.76 -8.90 -12.30
C ILE A 120 -11.07 -9.01 -11.50
N ALA A 121 -11.33 -10.16 -10.88
CA ALA A 121 -12.57 -10.40 -10.14
C ALA A 121 -12.82 -9.40 -8.99
N PRO A 122 -11.89 -9.16 -8.04
CA PRO A 122 -12.10 -8.19 -6.98
C PRO A 122 -12.24 -6.77 -7.50
N ILE A 123 -11.56 -6.37 -8.60
CA ILE A 123 -11.76 -5.05 -9.22
C ILE A 123 -13.21 -4.90 -9.69
N PHE A 124 -13.75 -5.89 -10.38
CA PHE A 124 -15.14 -5.87 -10.86
C PHE A 124 -16.18 -5.92 -9.72
N ILE A 125 -15.88 -6.62 -8.63
CA ILE A 125 -16.78 -6.66 -7.45
C ILE A 125 -16.74 -5.32 -6.72
N ALA A 126 -15.55 -4.80 -6.43
CA ALA A 126 -15.36 -3.54 -5.71
C ALA A 126 -15.97 -2.36 -6.46
N ILE A 127 -15.83 -2.29 -7.79
CA ILE A 127 -16.33 -1.15 -8.57
C ILE A 127 -17.87 -1.06 -8.61
N ARG A 128 -18.56 -2.17 -8.36
CA ARG A 128 -20.02 -2.20 -8.21
C ARG A 128 -20.48 -1.68 -6.84
N ALA A 129 -19.63 -1.81 -5.83
CA ALA A 129 -19.91 -1.37 -4.47
C ALA A 129 -19.53 0.11 -4.24
N ILE A 130 -18.64 0.68 -5.05
CA ILE A 130 -18.22 2.09 -4.94
C ILE A 130 -19.31 3.01 -5.53
N PRO A 131 -19.89 3.94 -4.74
CA PRO A 131 -20.86 4.92 -5.21
C PRO A 131 -20.28 5.87 -6.28
N ASP A 132 -21.17 6.42 -7.12
CA ASP A 132 -20.79 7.47 -8.06
C ASP A 132 -20.68 8.83 -7.35
N GLY A 133 -19.62 9.58 -7.68
CA GLY A 133 -19.51 11.00 -7.32
C GLY A 133 -18.65 11.31 -6.09
N THR A 134 -18.22 10.31 -5.32
CA THR A 134 -17.27 10.53 -4.22
C THR A 134 -16.00 11.22 -4.74
N GLY A 135 -15.54 12.24 -4.01
CA GLY A 135 -14.37 13.05 -4.36
C GLY A 135 -14.60 14.18 -5.39
N LYS A 136 -15.72 14.22 -6.12
CA LYS A 136 -16.02 15.31 -7.08
C LYS A 136 -16.35 16.64 -6.40
N ASN A 137 -16.98 16.58 -5.22
CA ASN A 137 -17.51 17.74 -4.49
C ASN A 137 -16.73 18.07 -3.21
N ALA A 138 -15.52 17.54 -3.04
CA ALA A 138 -14.69 17.81 -1.85
C ALA A 138 -14.30 19.31 -1.71
N SER A 139 -14.66 20.16 -2.67
CA SER A 139 -14.48 21.61 -2.65
C SER A 139 -15.77 22.42 -2.44
N GLU A 140 -16.94 21.80 -2.19
CA GLU A 140 -18.21 22.50 -1.92
C GLU A 140 -18.65 22.36 -0.44
N SER A 141 -17.73 22.54 0.50
CA SER A 141 -18.13 23.01 1.83
C SER A 141 -18.11 24.55 1.79
N PRO A 142 -19.25 25.25 1.94
CA PRO A 142 -19.29 26.72 1.93
C PRO A 142 -18.66 27.37 3.18
N HIS A 143 -18.19 26.57 4.13
CA HIS A 143 -17.57 27.08 5.34
C HIS A 143 -16.07 27.31 5.12
N LEU A 144 -15.75 28.58 4.87
CA LEU A 144 -14.46 29.22 5.14
C LEU A 144 -13.27 28.64 4.34
N GLN A 145 -13.12 29.11 3.10
CA GLN A 145 -11.77 29.31 2.54
C GLN A 145 -11.07 30.41 3.36
N GLU A 146 -10.66 30.08 4.58
CA GLU A 146 -9.45 30.73 5.09
C GLU A 146 -8.33 30.30 4.16
N LYS A 147 -7.64 31.27 3.54
CA LYS A 147 -6.34 31.02 2.93
C LYS A 147 -5.41 30.57 4.05
N GLY A 148 -5.46 29.29 4.40
CA GLY A 148 -4.47 28.66 5.25
C GLY A 148 -3.08 28.96 4.70
N LEU A 149 -2.08 29.01 5.58
CA LEU A 149 -0.72 29.23 5.13
C LEU A 149 -0.39 28.23 4.01
N PRO A 150 0.36 28.65 2.98
CA PRO A 150 0.84 27.72 1.98
C PRO A 150 1.53 26.53 2.67
N PHE A 151 1.32 25.30 2.20
CA PHE A 151 1.77 24.08 2.90
C PHE A 151 3.26 24.12 3.32
N TYR A 152 4.10 24.81 2.55
CA TYR A 152 5.54 24.96 2.79
C TYR A 152 5.88 25.92 3.94
N ARG A 153 4.90 26.63 4.50
CA ARG A 153 5.03 27.51 5.67
C ARG A 153 4.42 26.94 6.95
N ASP A 154 3.68 25.84 6.84
CA ASP A 154 3.15 25.13 7.98
C ASP A 154 4.19 24.12 8.48
N ILE A 155 4.99 24.52 9.47
CA ILE A 155 6.07 23.69 10.01
C ILE A 155 5.54 22.41 10.66
N GLN A 156 4.32 22.43 11.23
CA GLN A 156 3.73 21.24 11.84
C GLN A 156 3.37 20.23 10.75
N LEU A 157 2.77 20.69 9.65
CA LEU A 157 2.48 19.84 8.49
C LEU A 157 3.75 19.26 7.87
N LEU A 158 4.81 20.07 7.74
CA LEU A 158 6.11 19.61 7.25
C LEU A 158 6.73 18.54 8.17
N LEU A 159 6.69 18.74 9.49
CA LEU A 159 7.19 17.75 10.46
C LEU A 159 6.42 16.43 10.39
N ILE A 160 5.08 16.48 10.30
CA ILE A 160 4.27 15.28 10.09
C ILE A 160 4.65 14.62 8.76
N GLY A 161 4.83 15.40 7.70
CA GLY A 161 5.27 14.90 6.40
C GLY A 161 6.62 14.19 6.45
N VAL A 162 7.60 14.74 7.16
CA VAL A 162 8.93 14.13 7.37
C VAL A 162 8.82 12.83 8.16
N VAL A 163 8.04 12.82 9.24
CA VAL A 163 7.83 11.61 10.06
C VAL A 163 7.14 10.51 9.24
N VAL A 164 6.10 10.85 8.49
CA VAL A 164 5.41 9.91 7.59
C VAL A 164 6.34 9.42 6.48
N LEU A 165 7.16 10.29 5.89
CA LEU A 165 8.15 9.91 4.89
C LEU A 165 9.18 8.93 5.46
N ALA A 166 9.71 9.20 6.66
CA ALA A 166 10.67 8.31 7.32
C ALA A 166 10.06 6.94 7.62
N MET A 167 8.82 6.90 8.13
CA MET A 167 8.11 5.64 8.39
C MET A 167 7.79 4.88 7.09
N ALA A 168 7.34 5.57 6.05
CA ALA A 168 7.08 4.97 4.74
C ALA A 168 8.37 4.43 4.10
N PHE A 169 9.49 5.11 4.29
CA PHE A 169 10.79 4.65 3.81
C PHE A 169 11.28 3.42 4.59
N ALA A 170 11.12 3.40 5.92
CA ALA A 170 11.46 2.25 6.75
C ALA A 170 10.59 1.03 6.41
N GLU A 171 9.27 1.22 6.31
CA GLU A 171 8.33 0.15 5.91
C GLU A 171 8.60 -0.33 4.49
N GLY A 172 8.82 0.59 3.54
CA GLY A 172 9.15 0.25 2.15
C GLY A 172 10.45 -0.52 2.02
N SER A 173 11.49 -0.08 2.73
CA SER A 173 12.79 -0.78 2.76
C SER A 173 12.64 -2.19 3.33
N ALA A 174 11.86 -2.36 4.39
CA ALA A 174 11.56 -3.68 4.94
C ALA A 174 10.76 -4.55 3.97
N ASN A 175 9.85 -3.99 3.16
CA ASN A 175 9.10 -4.79 2.19
C ASN A 175 9.96 -5.28 1.03
N ASP A 176 10.88 -4.45 0.52
CA ASP A 176 11.65 -4.77 -0.68
C ASP A 176 12.94 -5.55 -0.38
N TRP A 177 13.62 -5.20 0.72
CA TRP A 177 14.98 -5.69 0.98
C TRP A 177 15.05 -6.78 2.03
N LEU A 178 14.05 -6.95 2.88
CA LEU A 178 14.11 -7.92 3.98
C LEU A 178 14.38 -9.36 3.51
N PRO A 179 13.69 -9.92 2.48
CA PRO A 179 14.01 -11.25 1.98
C PRO A 179 15.44 -11.35 1.44
N LEU A 180 15.87 -10.35 0.67
CA LEU A 180 17.20 -10.31 0.05
C LEU A 180 18.29 -10.23 1.12
N LEU A 181 18.12 -9.38 2.14
CA LEU A 181 19.07 -9.19 3.22
C LEU A 181 19.23 -10.46 4.06
N MET A 182 18.13 -11.21 4.27
CA MET A 182 18.22 -12.50 4.96
C MET A 182 19.00 -13.53 4.15
N VAL A 183 18.79 -13.59 2.84
CA VAL A 183 19.47 -14.55 1.96
C VAL A 183 20.94 -14.16 1.76
N ASP A 184 21.18 -12.97 1.22
CA ASP A 184 22.51 -12.52 0.79
C ASP A 184 23.37 -12.01 1.96
N GLY A 185 22.74 -11.44 3.00
CA GLY A 185 23.45 -10.86 4.16
C GLY A 185 23.62 -11.83 5.33
N HIS A 186 22.65 -12.72 5.57
CA HIS A 186 22.66 -13.65 6.71
C HIS A 186 22.78 -15.13 6.30
N GLY A 187 22.90 -15.44 5.01
CA GLY A 187 23.12 -16.80 4.51
C GLY A 187 21.90 -17.72 4.62
N PHE A 188 20.71 -17.16 4.76
CA PHE A 188 19.48 -17.94 4.87
C PHE A 188 19.09 -18.52 3.51
N SER A 189 18.39 -19.65 3.52
CA SER A 189 17.76 -20.15 2.29
C SER A 189 16.71 -19.16 1.76
N PRO A 190 16.43 -19.12 0.45
CA PRO A 190 15.35 -18.31 -0.12
C PRO A 190 13.98 -18.54 0.56
N THR A 191 13.72 -19.78 0.98
CA THR A 191 12.50 -20.16 1.70
C THR A 191 12.44 -19.53 3.08
N SER A 192 13.52 -19.59 3.86
CA SER A 192 13.60 -18.96 5.18
C SER A 192 13.58 -17.43 5.12
N GLY A 193 14.21 -16.82 4.11
CA GLY A 193 14.11 -15.37 3.90
C GLY A 193 12.67 -14.93 3.60
N SER A 194 11.94 -15.71 2.79
CA SER A 194 10.52 -15.48 2.52
C SER A 194 9.64 -15.67 3.76
N LEU A 195 9.98 -16.63 4.64
CA LEU A 195 9.25 -16.87 5.89
C LEU A 195 9.38 -15.69 6.88
N ILE A 196 10.55 -15.05 6.94
CA ILE A 196 10.77 -13.85 7.77
C ILE A 196 9.90 -12.69 7.27
N TYR A 197 9.83 -12.50 5.95
CA TYR A 197 8.91 -11.53 5.36
C TYR A 197 7.44 -11.85 5.64
N ALA A 198 7.05 -13.13 5.61
CA ALA A 198 5.71 -13.56 6.03
C ALA A 198 5.44 -13.23 7.51
N GLY A 199 6.42 -13.41 8.41
CA GLY A 199 6.31 -13.01 9.81
C GLY A 199 6.13 -11.50 9.99
N PHE A 200 6.91 -10.69 9.26
CA PHE A 200 6.78 -9.23 9.25
C PHE A 200 5.40 -8.77 8.79
N THR A 201 4.92 -9.30 7.65
CA THR A 201 3.60 -8.97 7.11
C THR A 201 2.46 -9.47 7.99
N PHE A 202 2.62 -10.61 8.67
CA PHE A 202 1.68 -11.08 9.68
C PHE A 202 1.58 -10.11 10.87
N GLY A 203 2.72 -9.64 11.41
CA GLY A 203 2.75 -8.63 12.47
C GLY A 203 2.03 -7.33 12.06
N MET A 204 2.29 -6.83 10.84
CA MET A 204 1.57 -5.68 10.27
C MET A 204 0.07 -5.93 10.18
N THR A 205 -0.32 -7.13 9.73
CA THR A 205 -1.73 -7.54 9.60
C THR A 205 -2.44 -7.49 10.95
N VAL A 206 -1.87 -8.14 11.98
CA VAL A 206 -2.43 -8.15 13.34
C VAL A 206 -2.54 -6.74 13.91
N GLY A 207 -1.49 -5.92 13.75
CA GLY A 207 -1.49 -4.53 14.20
C GLY A 207 -2.60 -3.69 13.54
N ARG A 208 -2.83 -3.86 12.23
CA ARG A 208 -3.85 -3.12 11.49
C ARG A 208 -5.28 -3.54 11.82
N PHE A 209 -5.52 -4.84 12.05
CA PHE A 209 -6.84 -5.33 12.50
C PHE A 209 -7.17 -4.92 13.95
N THR A 210 -6.17 -4.87 14.83
CA THR A 210 -6.38 -4.51 16.24
C THR A 210 -6.27 -3.00 16.51
N GLY A 211 -5.62 -2.24 15.62
CA GLY A 211 -5.32 -0.82 15.83
C GLY A 211 -6.56 0.07 16.02
N GLY A 212 -7.64 -0.19 15.28
CA GLY A 212 -8.91 0.54 15.45
C GLY A 212 -9.46 0.42 16.88
N TRP A 213 -9.47 -0.79 17.44
CA TRP A 213 -9.91 -1.03 18.81
C TRP A 213 -9.06 -0.27 19.84
N PHE A 214 -7.73 -0.27 19.69
CA PHE A 214 -6.85 0.48 20.59
C PHE A 214 -7.07 1.99 20.49
N ILE A 215 -7.25 2.52 19.28
CA ILE A 215 -7.49 3.95 19.05
C ILE A 215 -8.80 4.39 19.68
N ASP A 216 -9.86 3.60 19.49
CA ASP A 216 -11.18 3.88 20.03
C ASP A 216 -11.20 3.75 21.57
N ARG A 217 -10.32 2.92 22.17
CA ARG A 217 -10.26 2.66 23.62
C ARG A 217 -9.30 3.55 24.42
N TYR A 218 -8.15 3.95 23.85
CA TYR A 218 -7.02 4.58 24.58
C TYR A 218 -6.56 5.95 24.04
N SER A 219 -7.28 6.52 23.06
CA SER A 219 -6.95 7.76 22.33
C SER A 219 -5.79 7.65 21.33
N ARG A 220 -5.89 8.41 20.23
CA ARG A 220 -4.90 8.41 19.12
C ARG A 220 -3.48 8.72 19.59
N VAL A 221 -3.30 9.69 20.49
CA VAL A 221 -1.97 10.15 20.94
C VAL A 221 -1.25 9.07 21.75
N THR A 222 -1.95 8.42 22.68
CA THR A 222 -1.36 7.35 23.50
C THR A 222 -0.92 6.16 22.65
N VAL A 223 -1.78 5.75 21.70
CA VAL A 223 -1.48 4.63 20.81
C VAL A 223 -0.27 4.92 19.92
N VAL A 224 -0.16 6.14 19.38
CA VAL A 224 1.00 6.56 18.58
C VAL A 224 2.29 6.54 19.41
N ARG A 225 2.27 7.08 20.63
CA ARG A 225 3.44 7.08 21.53
C ARG A 225 3.86 5.68 21.92
N ALA A 226 2.92 4.82 22.28
CA ALA A 226 3.20 3.42 22.61
C ALA A 226 3.80 2.66 21.41
N SER A 227 3.26 2.89 20.19
CA SER A 227 3.78 2.29 18.96
C SER A 227 5.21 2.76 18.66
N ALA A 228 5.49 4.06 18.83
CA ALA A 228 6.83 4.61 18.66
C ALA A 228 7.84 4.03 19.67
N LEU A 229 7.43 3.87 20.94
CA LEU A 229 8.28 3.25 21.97
C LEU A 229 8.55 1.78 21.68
N MET A 230 7.54 1.01 21.26
CA MET A 230 7.72 -0.39 20.86
C MET A 230 8.66 -0.51 19.65
N GLY A 231 8.49 0.34 18.64
CA GLY A 231 9.39 0.38 17.47
C GLY A 231 10.83 0.72 17.83
N GLY A 232 11.03 1.71 18.72
CA GLY A 232 12.34 2.06 19.23
C GLY A 232 12.99 0.94 20.05
N ALA A 233 12.22 0.26 20.90
CA ALA A 233 12.69 -0.87 21.69
C ALA A 233 13.05 -2.09 20.82
N GLY A 234 12.36 -2.29 19.69
CA GLY A 234 12.69 -3.36 18.73
C GLY A 234 14.02 -3.18 18.02
N HIS A 235 14.50 -1.93 17.86
CA HIS A 235 15.83 -1.61 17.33
C HIS A 235 16.95 -1.59 18.39
N TRP A 236 16.59 -1.60 19.67
CA TRP A 236 17.53 -1.53 20.78
C TRP A 236 18.45 -2.77 20.97
N PRO A 237 18.10 -4.01 20.58
CA PRO A 237 18.96 -5.17 20.86
C PRO A 237 20.28 -5.20 20.08
N ASP A 238 20.38 -4.52 18.94
CA ASP A 238 21.54 -4.63 18.05
C ASP A 238 22.80 -3.88 18.55
N TYR A 239 22.67 -3.02 19.55
CA TYR A 239 23.79 -2.23 20.08
C TYR A 239 24.54 -2.88 21.25
N PHE A 240 24.03 -3.98 21.82
CA PHE A 240 24.63 -4.66 22.98
C PHE A 240 25.21 -6.05 22.70
N CYS A 241 25.12 -6.54 21.45
CA CYS A 241 25.73 -7.82 21.03
C CYS A 241 26.91 -7.63 20.04
N ARG A 242 27.71 -6.58 20.24
CA ARG A 242 29.08 -6.49 19.70
C ARG A 242 30.07 -6.37 20.85
#